data_AF-A0A0F4LCK1-F1
#
_entry.id   AF-A0A0F4LCK1-F1
#
_cell.length_a   1.000
_cell.length_b   1.000
_cell.length_c   1.000
_cell.angle_alpha   90.00
_cell.angle_beta   90.00
_cell.angle_gamma   90.00
#
_symmetry.space_group_name_H-M   'P 1'
#
loop_
_entity.id
_entity.type
_entity.pdbx_description
1 polymer ?
#
loop_
_entity_poly.entity_id
_entity_poly.type
_entity_poly.pdbx_seq_one_letter_code
_entity_poly.pdbx_strand_id
1 'polypeptide(L)'
;MVKYPTGSSAAFRNLNDKPQASHKRRKHKNINFSDRGMNLEQMINESNKYYRTKEIAVVHKKPTPVQIVKVDYPKRSRAVIKEAYFRQESTTDYNGVYKGYYLDFEAKETKNKTNFPLKNFHEHQIVHLAECLKQKGICFTIIGFTSLNRYFVTPASAIIKAWWTKNKSSLTLKEVEDWSIEIKNGFQPTLPYLKAVDSFISDRKIHDDK
;
A
#
# COMPACT_ATOMS: atom_id res chain seq x y z
N MET A 1 64.40 -58.98 33.03
CA MET A 1 65.30 -57.88 33.42
C MET A 1 64.65 -56.57 33.00
N VAL A 2 64.27 -55.74 33.97
CA VAL A 2 63.65 -54.42 33.80
C VAL A 2 64.73 -53.38 33.56
N LYS A 3 64.48 -52.37 32.72
CA LYS A 3 65.18 -51.07 32.74
C LYS A 3 64.19 -49.91 32.55
N TYR A 4 64.27 -48.96 33.48
CA TYR A 4 63.71 -47.60 33.49
C TYR A 4 64.90 -46.61 33.63
N PRO A 5 64.72 -45.28 33.79
CA PRO A 5 63.98 -44.26 33.01
C PRO A 5 64.94 -43.08 32.64
N THR A 6 64.48 -42.05 31.92
CA THR A 6 64.38 -40.61 32.31
C THR A 6 64.72 -39.77 31.05
N GLY A 7 64.25 -38.56 30.76
CA GLY A 7 63.33 -37.61 31.38
C GLY A 7 63.42 -36.28 30.60
N SER A 8 62.36 -35.47 30.64
CA SER A 8 62.31 -33.98 30.55
C SER A 8 63.21 -33.26 29.51
N SER A 9 62.67 -32.48 28.57
CA SER A 9 62.25 -31.11 28.91
C SER A 9 61.24 -30.49 27.93
N ALA A 10 60.27 -29.78 28.51
CA ALA A 10 59.39 -28.86 27.81
C ALA A 10 60.17 -27.61 27.36
N ALA A 11 60.07 -27.26 26.07
CA ALA A 11 60.51 -25.98 25.54
C ALA A 11 59.68 -25.61 24.30
N PHE A 12 58.78 -24.64 24.49
CA PHE A 12 58.26 -23.66 23.52
C PHE A 12 57.69 -24.18 22.18
N ARG A 13 56.35 -24.22 22.10
CA ARG A 13 55.63 -23.88 20.87
C ARG A 13 54.58 -22.82 21.16
N ASN A 14 54.76 -21.67 20.51
CA ASN A 14 53.95 -20.49 20.62
C ASN A 14 52.46 -20.78 20.45
N LEU A 15 51.68 -20.35 21.43
CA LEU A 15 50.25 -20.09 21.30
C LEU A 15 50.10 -18.84 20.43
N ASN A 16 49.55 -18.99 19.22
CA ASN A 16 48.62 -18.06 18.59
C ASN A 16 48.42 -18.47 17.14
N ASP A 17 47.41 -19.30 16.89
CA ASP A 17 46.59 -19.23 15.68
C ASP A 17 45.35 -20.09 15.88
N LYS A 18 44.34 -19.50 16.53
CA LYS A 18 42.96 -19.96 16.40
C LYS A 18 42.27 -18.99 15.42
N PRO A 19 41.69 -19.47 14.31
CA PRO A 19 40.86 -18.61 13.47
C PRO A 19 39.63 -18.19 14.29
N GLN A 20 39.56 -16.93 14.67
CA GLN A 20 38.38 -16.34 15.29
C GLN A 20 37.23 -16.37 14.28
N ALA A 21 36.32 -17.33 14.44
CA ALA A 21 35.01 -17.31 13.79
C ALA A 21 34.28 -16.04 14.23
N SER A 22 34.27 -15.03 13.34
CA SER A 22 33.57 -13.77 13.57
C SER A 22 32.07 -14.04 13.74
N HIS A 23 31.61 -14.13 14.99
CA HIS A 23 30.20 -14.07 15.31
C HIS A 23 29.70 -12.66 14.96
N LYS A 24 29.27 -12.47 13.70
CA LYS A 24 28.49 -11.30 13.30
C LYS A 24 27.23 -11.32 14.16
N ARG A 25 27.23 -10.52 15.25
CA ARG A 25 26.05 -10.20 16.04
C ARG A 25 24.96 -9.76 15.08
N ARG A 26 23.89 -10.57 14.95
CA ARG A 26 22.66 -10.14 14.27
C ARG A 26 22.18 -8.90 15.00
N LYS A 27 22.30 -7.73 14.36
CA LYS A 27 21.63 -6.52 14.83
C LYS A 27 20.14 -6.88 14.85
N HIS A 28 19.58 -7.04 16.05
CA HIS A 28 18.15 -6.89 16.23
C HIS A 28 17.81 -5.52 15.65
N LYS A 29 17.03 -5.50 14.56
CA LYS A 29 16.38 -4.27 14.13
C LYS A 29 15.49 -3.89 15.31
N ASN A 30 15.95 -2.94 16.12
CA ASN A 30 15.04 -2.14 16.92
C ASN A 30 14.02 -1.60 15.92
N ILE A 31 12.75 -1.96 16.10
CA ILE A 31 11.65 -1.31 15.40
C ILE A 31 11.64 0.11 15.97
N ASN A 32 12.37 0.99 15.30
CA ASN A 32 12.40 2.40 15.61
C ASN A 32 10.99 2.93 15.30
N PHE A 33 10.23 3.20 16.36
CA PHE A 33 8.93 3.85 16.30
C PHE A 33 9.03 5.37 16.07
N SER A 34 10.22 5.88 15.74
CA SER A 34 10.62 7.29 15.74
C SER A 34 10.29 8.08 14.46
N ASP A 35 9.46 7.55 13.55
CA ASP A 35 9.12 8.20 12.27
C ASP A 35 7.61 8.20 11.93
N ARG A 36 6.72 7.96 12.91
CA ARG A 36 5.32 7.62 12.60
C ARG A 36 4.42 8.81 12.29
N GLY A 37 4.63 9.45 11.15
CA GLY A 37 3.48 9.80 10.30
C GLY A 37 2.86 8.51 9.76
N MET A 38 1.54 8.38 9.84
CA MET A 38 0.82 7.30 9.19
C MET A 38 0.84 7.54 7.69
N ASN A 39 1.25 6.54 6.90
CA ASN A 39 1.20 6.69 5.44
C ASN A 39 -0.25 6.61 4.94
N LEU A 40 -0.50 7.07 3.71
CA LEU A 40 -1.85 7.13 3.17
C LEU A 40 -2.56 5.76 3.19
N GLU A 41 -1.83 4.69 2.86
CA GLU A 41 -2.36 3.33 2.83
C GLU A 41 -2.87 2.89 4.22
N GLN A 42 -2.07 3.12 5.26
CA GLN A 42 -2.44 2.80 6.64
C GLN A 42 -3.69 3.59 7.05
N MET A 43 -3.76 4.89 6.74
CA MET A 43 -4.91 5.73 7.08
C MET A 43 -6.21 5.21 6.44
N ILE A 44 -6.13 4.79 5.16
CA ILE A 44 -7.25 4.19 4.45
C ILE A 44 -7.65 2.86 5.10
N ASN A 45 -6.67 2.00 5.44
CA ASN A 45 -6.94 0.70 6.05
C ASN A 45 -7.62 0.82 7.42
N GLU A 46 -7.19 1.73 8.28
CA GLU A 46 -7.87 2.00 9.56
C GLU A 46 -9.27 2.60 9.35
N SER A 47 -9.43 3.48 8.37
CA SER A 47 -10.76 4.04 8.03
C SER A 47 -11.71 2.96 7.52
N ASN A 48 -11.23 2.07 6.65
CA ASN A 48 -12.00 0.93 6.14
C ASN A 48 -12.40 -0.03 7.27
N LYS A 49 -11.48 -0.29 8.22
CA LYS A 49 -11.79 -1.08 9.42
C LYS A 49 -12.88 -0.40 10.26
N TYR A 50 -12.75 0.90 10.51
CA TYR A 50 -13.76 1.68 11.22
C TYR A 50 -15.12 1.59 10.52
N TYR A 51 -15.19 1.82 9.21
CA TYR A 51 -16.44 1.75 8.45
C TYR A 51 -17.10 0.38 8.53
N ARG A 52 -16.32 -0.71 8.46
CA ARG A 52 -16.85 -2.07 8.59
C ARG A 52 -17.37 -2.35 10.00
N THR A 53 -16.59 -2.03 11.03
CA THR A 53 -16.99 -2.26 12.43
C THR A 53 -18.19 -1.42 12.86
N LYS A 54 -18.40 -0.27 12.22
CA LYS A 54 -19.56 0.60 12.45
C LYS A 54 -20.70 0.37 11.46
N GLU A 55 -20.61 -0.66 10.61
CA GLU A 55 -21.64 -1.01 9.62
C GLU A 55 -21.98 0.14 8.64
N ILE A 56 -21.01 1.02 8.39
CA ILE A 56 -21.16 2.17 7.48
C ILE A 56 -20.93 1.74 6.03
N ALA A 57 -19.85 0.99 5.78
CA ALA A 57 -19.45 0.53 4.45
C ALA A 57 -18.61 -0.74 4.53
N VAL A 58 -18.65 -1.55 3.48
CA VAL A 58 -17.83 -2.77 3.36
C VAL A 58 -16.80 -2.56 2.26
N VAL A 59 -15.63 -2.06 2.63
CA VAL A 59 -14.52 -1.75 1.71
C VAL A 59 -13.27 -2.50 2.13
N HIS A 60 -12.54 -3.09 1.18
CA HIS A 60 -11.31 -3.84 1.44
C HIS A 60 -10.19 -3.44 0.46
N LYS A 61 -8.94 -3.64 0.89
CA LYS A 61 -7.79 -3.66 0.00
C LYS A 61 -7.69 -5.05 -0.64
N LYS A 62 -7.46 -5.11 -1.95
CA LYS A 62 -7.14 -6.35 -2.66
C LYS A 62 -5.73 -6.80 -2.25
N PRO A 63 -5.52 -8.10 -1.98
CA PRO A 63 -4.19 -8.61 -1.69
C PRO A 63 -3.31 -8.52 -2.94
N THR A 64 -2.01 -8.31 -2.74
CA THR A 64 -1.03 -8.27 -3.82
C THR A 64 -1.07 -9.60 -4.60
N PRO A 65 -1.26 -9.57 -5.93
CA PRO A 65 -1.42 -10.79 -6.71
C PRO A 65 -0.09 -11.55 -6.79
N VAL A 66 -0.13 -12.81 -6.36
CA VAL A 66 1.02 -13.72 -6.41
C VAL A 66 0.61 -15.00 -7.13
N GLN A 67 1.47 -15.46 -8.04
CA GLN A 67 1.38 -16.78 -8.64
C GLN A 67 2.14 -17.77 -7.76
N ILE A 68 1.40 -18.64 -7.09
CA ILE A 68 1.97 -19.70 -6.27
C ILE A 68 2.43 -20.82 -7.20
N VAL A 69 3.70 -21.22 -7.09
CA VAL A 69 4.30 -22.28 -7.91
C VAL A 69 4.52 -23.55 -7.10
N LYS A 70 4.98 -23.41 -5.85
CA LYS A 70 5.24 -24.55 -4.98
C LYS A 70 4.68 -24.32 -3.59
N VAL A 71 3.95 -25.31 -3.08
CA VAL A 71 3.40 -25.33 -1.72
C VAL A 71 3.77 -26.64 -1.05
N ASP A 72 4.27 -26.54 0.17
CA ASP A 72 4.49 -27.70 1.05
C ASP A 72 3.38 -27.77 2.11
N TYR A 73 2.97 -28.99 2.45
CA TYR A 73 1.93 -29.26 3.46
C TYR A 73 2.49 -30.13 4.60
N PRO A 74 3.26 -29.54 5.54
CA PRO A 74 3.86 -30.31 6.63
C PRO A 74 2.83 -30.94 7.58
N LYS A 75 1.60 -30.39 7.67
CA LYS A 75 0.46 -30.93 8.45
C LYS A 75 -0.85 -30.47 7.79
N ARG A 76 -1.97 -31.17 8.02
CA ARG A 76 -3.29 -30.81 7.45
C ARG A 76 -3.75 -29.37 7.73
N SER A 77 -3.33 -28.77 8.84
CA SER A 77 -3.70 -27.41 9.24
C SER A 77 -2.76 -26.31 8.72
N ARG A 78 -1.70 -26.66 7.97
CA ARG A 78 -0.66 -25.70 7.59
C ARG A 78 -0.14 -25.94 6.18
N ALA A 79 -0.34 -24.94 5.32
CA ALA A 79 0.29 -24.82 4.02
C ALA A 79 1.44 -23.80 4.08
N VAL A 80 2.54 -24.08 3.41
CA VAL A 80 3.70 -23.17 3.32
C VAL A 80 4.01 -22.95 1.85
N ILE A 81 3.83 -21.72 1.37
CA ILE A 81 4.27 -21.34 0.02
C ILE A 81 5.80 -21.34 0.02
N LYS A 82 6.40 -22.18 -0.83
CA LYS A 82 7.86 -22.31 -0.99
C LYS A 82 8.38 -21.46 -2.14
N GLU A 83 7.58 -21.30 -3.18
CA GLU A 83 7.94 -20.54 -4.37
C GLU A 83 6.70 -19.84 -4.92
N ALA A 84 6.85 -18.55 -5.17
CA ALA A 84 5.82 -17.73 -5.81
C ALA A 84 6.48 -16.58 -6.56
N TYR A 85 5.80 -16.13 -7.63
CA TYR A 85 6.19 -14.97 -8.43
C TYR A 85 5.12 -13.90 -8.28
N PHE A 86 5.53 -12.64 -8.15
CA PHE A 86 4.58 -11.53 -8.24
C PHE A 86 3.96 -11.48 -9.62
N ARG A 87 2.65 -11.25 -9.70
CA ARG A 87 1.98 -10.92 -10.95
C ARG A 87 1.77 -9.43 -11.05
N GLN A 88 1.70 -8.95 -12.28
CA GLN A 88 1.27 -7.58 -12.53
C GLN A 88 -0.21 -7.44 -12.14
N GLU A 89 -0.53 -6.38 -11.40
CA GLU A 89 -1.90 -6.02 -11.08
C GLU A 89 -2.66 -5.64 -12.35
N SER A 90 -3.91 -6.08 -12.46
CA SER A 90 -4.81 -5.73 -13.57
C SER A 90 -5.91 -4.75 -13.15
N THR A 91 -6.02 -4.47 -11.86
CA THR A 91 -7.09 -3.64 -11.28
C THR A 91 -6.52 -2.70 -10.22
N THR A 92 -7.34 -1.78 -9.74
CA THR A 92 -7.08 -0.91 -8.57
C THR A 92 -6.97 -1.67 -7.25
N ASP A 93 -6.37 -1.03 -6.26
CA ASP A 93 -6.11 -1.60 -4.94
C ASP A 93 -7.34 -1.78 -4.04
N TYR A 94 -8.38 -0.94 -4.14
CA TYR A 94 -9.50 -0.96 -3.19
C TYR A 94 -10.84 -1.07 -3.88
N ASN A 95 -11.73 -1.87 -3.30
CA ASN A 95 -13.13 -1.92 -3.70
C ASN A 95 -14.07 -2.27 -2.54
N GLY A 96 -15.36 -2.09 -2.77
CA GLY A 96 -16.36 -2.38 -1.76
C GLY A 96 -17.76 -1.95 -2.13
N VAL A 97 -18.62 -1.88 -1.12
CA VAL A 97 -20.01 -1.44 -1.23
C VAL A 97 -20.33 -0.40 -0.17
N TYR A 98 -21.04 0.64 -0.59
CA TYR A 98 -21.55 1.69 0.29
C TYR A 98 -22.94 2.14 -0.18
N LYS A 99 -23.95 2.08 0.69
CA LYS A 99 -25.35 2.44 0.36
C LYS A 99 -25.89 1.76 -0.92
N GLY A 100 -25.46 0.52 -1.18
CA GLY A 100 -25.83 -0.25 -2.39
C GLY A 100 -25.02 0.09 -3.64
N TYR A 101 -24.13 1.10 -3.60
CA TYR A 101 -23.24 1.44 -4.70
C TYR A 101 -21.93 0.65 -4.61
N TYR A 102 -21.50 0.13 -5.75
CA TYR A 102 -20.14 -0.41 -5.90
C TYR A 102 -19.13 0.75 -5.84
N LEU A 103 -18.14 0.61 -4.97
CA LEU A 103 -17.00 1.53 -4.85
C LEU A 103 -15.75 0.85 -5.41
N ASP A 104 -14.95 1.60 -6.17
CA ASP A 104 -13.65 1.15 -6.67
C ASP A 104 -12.69 2.33 -6.72
N PHE A 105 -11.54 2.22 -6.07
CA PHE A 105 -10.61 3.33 -6.01
C PHE A 105 -9.15 2.92 -5.85
N GLU A 106 -8.30 3.86 -6.23
CA GLU A 106 -6.86 3.80 -6.09
C GLU A 106 -6.37 4.86 -5.11
N ALA A 107 -5.26 4.63 -4.43
CA ALA A 107 -4.67 5.60 -3.50
C ALA A 107 -3.20 5.84 -3.83
N LYS A 108 -2.84 7.09 -4.10
CA LYS A 108 -1.46 7.48 -4.41
C LYS A 108 -1.05 8.71 -3.63
N GLU A 109 0.21 8.76 -3.26
CA GLU A 109 0.78 9.90 -2.54
C GLU A 109 1.99 10.50 -3.28
N THR A 110 2.26 11.77 -3.00
CA THR A 110 3.43 12.49 -3.49
C THR A 110 4.00 13.38 -2.39
N LYS A 111 5.32 13.54 -2.39
CA LYS A 111 6.03 14.53 -1.56
C LYS A 111 6.18 15.87 -2.28
N ASN A 112 5.88 15.94 -3.58
CA ASN A 112 5.88 17.19 -4.32
C ASN A 112 4.82 18.11 -3.73
N LYS A 113 5.12 19.41 -3.63
CA LYS A 113 4.21 20.40 -3.04
C LYS A 113 3.29 21.07 -4.06
N THR A 114 3.63 21.02 -5.34
CA THR A 114 2.95 21.80 -6.40
C THR A 114 2.29 20.96 -7.47
N ASN A 115 2.66 19.68 -7.59
CA ASN A 115 2.14 18.80 -8.63
C ASN A 115 2.10 17.34 -8.18
N PHE A 116 1.20 16.58 -8.80
CA PHE A 116 1.08 15.14 -8.68
C PHE A 116 1.47 14.49 -10.03
N PRO A 117 2.58 13.72 -10.09
CA PRO A 117 2.99 13.05 -11.32
C PRO A 117 1.99 11.97 -11.76
N LEU A 118 1.48 12.04 -12.98
CA LEU A 118 0.51 11.04 -13.49
C LEU A 118 1.14 9.66 -13.61
N LYS A 119 2.46 9.56 -13.83
CA LYS A 119 3.23 8.28 -13.85
C LYS A 119 3.09 7.43 -12.59
N ASN A 120 2.55 7.98 -11.50
CA ASN A 120 2.23 7.22 -10.29
C ASN A 120 1.04 6.26 -10.51
N PHE A 121 0.24 6.48 -11.54
CA PHE A 121 -0.77 5.54 -12.03
C PHE A 121 -0.19 4.67 -13.14
N HIS A 122 -0.71 3.46 -13.23
CA HIS A 122 -0.43 2.56 -14.34
C HIS A 122 -1.63 2.48 -15.28
N GLU A 123 -1.37 2.26 -16.57
CA GLU A 123 -2.40 2.23 -17.61
C GLU A 123 -3.55 1.26 -17.28
N HIS A 124 -3.24 0.06 -16.80
CA HIS A 124 -4.25 -0.93 -16.43
C HIS A 124 -5.21 -0.42 -15.35
N GLN A 125 -4.76 0.41 -14.41
CA GLN A 125 -5.62 0.99 -13.37
C GLN A 125 -6.60 2.00 -14.00
N ILE A 126 -6.13 2.81 -14.94
CA ILE A 126 -6.95 3.81 -15.66
C ILE A 126 -8.01 3.12 -16.53
N VAL A 127 -7.62 2.07 -17.26
CA VAL A 127 -8.53 1.27 -18.08
C VAL A 127 -9.60 0.61 -17.21
N HIS A 128 -9.20 -0.05 -16.12
CA HIS A 128 -10.13 -0.68 -15.17
C HIS A 128 -11.13 0.33 -14.59
N LEU A 129 -10.66 1.50 -14.14
CA LEU A 129 -11.55 2.56 -13.64
C LEU A 129 -12.54 3.04 -14.72
N ALA A 130 -12.11 3.17 -15.97
CA ALA A 130 -12.98 3.53 -17.07
C ALA A 130 -14.06 2.47 -17.35
N GLU A 131 -13.71 1.18 -17.26
CA GLU A 131 -14.66 0.07 -17.39
C GLU A 131 -15.68 0.05 -16.24
N CYS A 132 -15.23 0.24 -15.00
CA CYS A 132 -16.12 0.32 -13.85
C CYS A 132 -17.08 1.52 -13.95
N LEU A 133 -16.61 2.68 -14.42
CA LEU A 133 -17.48 3.83 -14.66
C LEU A 133 -18.56 3.55 -15.71
N LYS A 134 -18.23 2.81 -16.79
CA LYS A 134 -19.24 2.38 -17.79
C LYS A 134 -20.35 1.53 -17.18
N GLN A 135 -20.02 0.73 -16.16
CA GLN A 135 -20.97 -0.08 -15.39
C GLN A 135 -21.62 0.69 -14.22
N LYS A 136 -21.48 2.01 -14.22
CA LYS A 136 -22.03 2.91 -13.20
C LYS A 136 -21.48 2.64 -11.79
N GLY A 137 -20.25 2.17 -11.65
CA GLY A 137 -19.54 2.15 -10.37
C GLY A 137 -19.20 3.56 -9.89
N ILE A 138 -19.09 3.76 -8.57
CA ILE A 138 -18.55 4.99 -8.01
C ILE A 138 -17.04 4.83 -7.92
N CYS A 139 -16.36 5.39 -8.93
CA CYS A 139 -14.91 5.25 -9.09
C CYS A 139 -14.19 6.56 -8.78
N PHE A 140 -13.13 6.50 -7.98
CA PHE A 140 -12.37 7.67 -7.55
C PHE A 140 -10.91 7.33 -7.27
N THR A 141 -10.10 8.35 -7.00
CA THR A 141 -8.74 8.19 -6.49
C THR A 141 -8.53 9.05 -5.26
N ILE A 142 -7.79 8.54 -4.27
CA ILE A 142 -7.36 9.33 -3.12
C ILE A 142 -5.92 9.80 -3.39
N ILE A 143 -5.73 11.12 -3.48
CA ILE A 143 -4.43 11.75 -3.73
C ILE A 143 -3.94 12.42 -2.45
N GLY A 144 -2.79 11.96 -1.93
CA GLY A 144 -2.15 12.56 -0.76
C GLY A 144 -0.93 13.42 -1.12
N PHE A 145 -0.97 14.72 -0.81
CA PHE A 145 0.20 15.59 -0.79
C PHE A 145 0.84 15.54 0.61
N THR A 146 1.66 14.52 0.87
CA THR A 146 2.12 14.18 2.23
C THR A 146 2.96 15.28 2.87
N SER A 147 3.78 15.99 2.09
CA SER A 147 4.55 17.13 2.58
C SER A 147 3.71 18.36 2.94
N LEU A 148 2.44 18.39 2.53
CA LEU A 148 1.49 19.43 2.90
C LEU A 148 0.44 18.93 3.91
N ASN A 149 0.42 17.63 4.21
CA ASN A 149 -0.64 16.96 4.97
C ASN A 149 -2.05 17.26 4.41
N ARG A 150 -2.19 17.23 3.07
CA ARG A 150 -3.46 17.47 2.37
C ARG A 150 -3.85 16.23 1.58
N TYR A 151 -5.13 15.89 1.62
CA TYR A 151 -5.67 14.68 1.01
C TYR A 151 -6.92 15.02 0.22
N PHE A 152 -7.02 14.49 -0.98
CA PHE A 152 -8.07 14.82 -1.93
C PHE A 152 -8.73 13.56 -2.42
N VAL A 153 -10.06 13.57 -2.51
CA VAL A 153 -10.83 12.53 -3.17
C VAL A 153 -11.24 13.06 -4.53
N THR A 154 -10.62 12.51 -5.57
CA THR A 154 -10.77 12.97 -6.96
C THR A 154 -11.64 11.98 -7.73
N PRO A 155 -12.70 12.41 -8.44
CA PRO A 155 -13.46 11.53 -9.33
C PRO A 155 -12.54 10.86 -10.36
N ALA A 156 -12.72 9.57 -10.60
CA ALA A 156 -11.86 8.85 -11.54
C ALA A 156 -11.96 9.42 -12.96
N SER A 157 -13.12 9.95 -13.35
CA SER A 157 -13.32 10.62 -14.64
C SER A 157 -12.33 11.76 -14.91
N ALA A 158 -11.98 12.55 -13.88
CA ALA A 158 -11.00 13.62 -14.00
C ALA A 158 -9.58 13.08 -14.22
N ILE A 159 -9.19 12.03 -13.47
CA ILE A 159 -7.89 11.37 -13.62
C ILE A 159 -7.75 10.72 -15.00
N ILE A 160 -8.79 10.01 -15.42
CA ILE A 160 -8.88 9.37 -16.72
C ILE A 160 -8.74 10.40 -17.85
N LYS A 161 -9.47 11.51 -17.78
CA LYS A 161 -9.35 12.61 -18.75
C LYS A 161 -7.93 13.18 -18.80
N ALA A 162 -7.33 13.42 -17.63
CA ALA A 162 -5.98 13.95 -17.55
C ALA A 162 -4.93 12.98 -18.11
N TRP A 163 -5.10 11.67 -17.87
CA TRP A 163 -4.21 10.63 -18.38
C TRP A 163 -4.16 10.58 -19.91
N TRP A 164 -5.31 10.72 -20.58
CA TRP A 164 -5.38 10.71 -22.05
C TRP A 164 -5.18 12.09 -22.70
N THR A 165 -5.00 13.15 -21.92
CA THR A 165 -4.69 14.48 -22.46
C THR A 165 -3.26 14.51 -22.99
N LYS A 166 -3.10 14.80 -24.29
CA LYS A 166 -1.80 14.87 -24.95
C LYS A 166 -0.87 15.84 -24.21
N ASN A 167 0.40 15.44 -24.02
CA ASN A 167 1.45 16.21 -23.34
C ASN A 167 1.20 16.51 -21.85
N LYS A 168 0.18 15.92 -21.21
CA LYS A 168 -0.04 16.08 -19.77
C LYS A 168 0.67 14.95 -19.01
N SER A 169 1.65 15.31 -18.18
CA SER A 169 2.45 14.35 -17.40
C SER A 169 2.23 14.44 -15.88
N SER A 170 1.50 15.47 -15.44
CA SER A 170 1.19 15.72 -14.04
C SER A 170 -0.09 16.54 -13.89
N LEU A 171 -0.66 16.52 -12.69
CA LEU A 171 -1.71 17.42 -12.22
C LEU A 171 -1.06 18.49 -11.35
N THR A 172 -1.40 19.76 -11.54
CA THR A 172 -1.01 20.79 -10.56
C THR A 172 -1.84 20.64 -9.29
N LEU A 173 -1.34 21.13 -8.15
CA LEU A 173 -2.12 21.14 -6.91
C LEU A 173 -3.45 21.88 -7.10
N LYS A 174 -3.45 23.00 -7.83
CA LYS A 174 -4.66 23.75 -8.16
C LYS A 174 -5.67 22.92 -8.95
N GLU A 175 -5.23 22.19 -9.97
CA GLU A 175 -6.12 21.28 -10.71
C GLU A 175 -6.73 20.21 -9.78
N VAL A 176 -5.93 19.67 -8.85
CA VAL A 176 -6.46 18.71 -7.87
C VAL A 176 -7.46 19.38 -6.94
N GLU A 177 -7.20 20.59 -6.46
CA GLU A 177 -8.15 21.37 -5.64
C GLU A 177 -9.47 21.64 -6.38
N ASP A 178 -9.39 22.03 -7.66
CA ASP A 178 -10.55 22.39 -8.48
C ASP A 178 -11.42 21.16 -8.81
N TRP A 179 -10.82 19.97 -8.94
CA TRP A 179 -11.53 18.76 -9.39
C TRP A 179 -11.93 17.81 -8.26
N SER A 180 -11.48 18.06 -7.03
CA SER A 180 -11.57 17.09 -5.94
C SER A 180 -12.23 17.67 -4.71
N ILE A 181 -12.66 16.79 -3.83
CA ILE A 181 -13.09 17.18 -2.48
C ILE A 181 -11.90 16.97 -1.54
N GLU A 182 -11.40 18.06 -0.97
CA GLU A 182 -10.37 17.98 0.07
C GLU A 182 -10.95 17.41 1.36
N ILE A 183 -10.25 16.44 1.94
CA ILE A 183 -10.61 15.81 3.21
C ILE A 183 -9.49 16.01 4.24
N LYS A 184 -9.90 16.30 5.46
CA LYS A 184 -8.99 16.40 6.61
C LYS A 184 -8.90 15.06 7.31
N ASN A 185 -7.69 14.67 7.68
CA ASN A 185 -7.50 13.50 8.52
C ASN A 185 -8.06 13.75 9.92
N GLY A 186 -8.59 12.69 10.53
CA GLY A 186 -9.22 12.72 11.84
C GLY A 186 -8.79 11.52 12.70
N PHE A 187 -9.52 11.28 13.79
CA PHE A 187 -9.26 10.13 14.65
C PHE A 187 -10.10 8.91 14.22
N GLN A 188 -11.41 9.09 14.08
CA GLN A 188 -12.36 8.01 13.77
C GLN A 188 -13.48 8.53 12.84
N PRO A 189 -13.44 8.23 11.53
CA PRO A 189 -12.36 7.53 10.81
C PRO A 189 -11.10 8.40 10.65
N THR A 190 -9.96 7.76 10.38
CA THR A 190 -8.68 8.46 10.17
C THR A 190 -8.67 9.31 8.90
N LEU A 191 -9.32 8.82 7.85
CA LEU A 191 -9.46 9.48 6.57
C LEU A 191 -10.94 9.38 6.12
N PRO A 192 -11.75 10.43 6.36
CA PRO A 192 -13.20 10.42 6.18
C PRO A 192 -13.65 10.52 4.70
N TYR A 193 -13.08 9.70 3.81
CA TYR A 193 -13.32 9.80 2.35
C TYR A 193 -14.77 9.55 1.94
N LEU A 194 -15.56 8.80 2.71
CA LEU A 194 -16.97 8.56 2.38
C LEU A 194 -17.81 9.85 2.34
N LYS A 195 -17.37 10.92 3.02
CA LYS A 195 -18.02 12.25 2.91
C LYS A 195 -17.95 12.81 1.48
N ALA A 196 -16.83 12.60 0.80
CA ALA A 196 -16.70 12.99 -0.61
C ALA A 196 -17.50 12.06 -1.53
N VAL A 197 -17.55 10.76 -1.19
CA VAL A 197 -18.35 9.77 -1.93
C VAL A 197 -19.84 10.10 -1.88
N ASP A 198 -20.35 10.60 -0.74
CA ASP A 198 -21.73 11.07 -0.61
C ASP A 198 -22.05 12.20 -1.60
N SER A 199 -21.13 13.14 -1.81
CA SER A 199 -21.29 14.18 -2.83
C SER A 199 -21.36 13.58 -4.24
N PHE A 200 -20.48 12.64 -4.58
CA PHE A 200 -20.49 11.99 -5.90
C PHE A 200 -21.79 11.21 -6.17
N ILE A 201 -22.32 10.53 -5.15
CA ILE A 201 -23.61 9.84 -5.25
C ILE A 201 -24.75 10.84 -5.47
N SER A 202 -24.72 11.97 -4.76
CA SER A 202 -25.76 13.00 -4.85
C SER A 202 -25.77 13.66 -6.24
N ASP A 203 -24.60 14.05 -6.75
CA ASP A 203 -24.46 14.64 -8.09
C ASP A 203 -24.98 13.69 -9.18
N ARG A 204 -24.71 12.39 -9.04
CA ARG A 204 -25.21 11.38 -9.97
C ARG A 204 -26.73 11.30 -9.99
N LYS A 205 -27.40 11.29 -8.82
CA LYS A 205 -28.86 11.22 -8.76
C LYS A 205 -29.52 12.39 -9.50
N ILE A 206 -28.96 13.59 -9.34
CA ILE A 206 -29.44 14.80 -10.03
C ILE A 206 -29.36 14.63 -11.56
N HIS A 207 -28.37 13.90 -12.07
CA HIS A 207 -28.22 13.63 -13.50
C HIS A 207 -29.11 12.49 -14.00
N ASP A 208 -29.37 11.47 -13.17
CA ASP A 208 -30.26 10.35 -13.54
C ASP A 208 -31.75 10.76 -13.52
N ASP A 209 -32.12 11.81 -12.76
CA ASP A 209 -33.49 12.35 -12.64
C ASP A 209 -33.85 13.43 -13.70
N LYS A 210 -32.97 13.71 -14.66
CA LYS A 210 -33.18 14.65 -15.79
C LYS A 210 -33.25 13.93 -17.13
#